data_AF-A0A0E3R9I5-F1
#
_entry.id   AF-A0A0E3R9I5-F1
#
_cell.length_a   1.000
_cell.length_b   1.000
_cell.length_c   1.000
_cell.angle_alpha   90.00
_cell.angle_beta   90.00
_cell.angle_gamma   90.00
#
_symmetry.space_group_name_H-M   'P 1'
#
loop_
_entity.id
_entity.type
_entity.pdbx_description
1 polymer ?
#
loop_
_entity_poly.entity_id
_entity_poly.type
_entity_poly.pdbx_seq_one_letter_code
_entity_poly.pdbx_strand_id
1 'polypeptide(L)'
;MENENRTLTCFTLLWGATYLGIGGLQVMKGTGLLPYDFISASLFPPEVAGGLVLAIVGAVYLHGTVEFSKGSFEGKAYVYVGIVLSLLFGALYLLTFIADVVNARVLSADGFEQWTLLSGIKPALYLGLISLAVYTAGGKTFRLQDSEGITE
;
A
#
# COMPACT_ATOMS: atom_id res chain seq x y z
N MET A 1 0.57 15.59 -22.81
CA MET A 1 1.17 14.27 -22.59
C MET A 1 2.42 14.35 -21.72
N GLU A 2 3.38 15.25 -21.98
CA GLU A 2 4.64 15.33 -21.19
C GLU A 2 4.45 15.65 -19.70
N ASN A 3 3.55 16.59 -19.36
CA ASN A 3 3.27 16.94 -17.97
C ASN A 3 2.54 15.81 -17.19
N GLU A 4 1.65 15.07 -17.86
CA GLU A 4 0.92 13.95 -17.26
C GLU A 4 1.85 12.80 -16.89
N ASN A 5 2.77 12.45 -17.80
CA ASN A 5 3.78 11.42 -17.55
C ASN A 5 4.71 11.82 -16.40
N ARG A 6 5.11 13.10 -16.30
CA ARG A 6 5.90 13.59 -15.15
C ARG A 6 5.17 13.46 -13.83
N THR A 7 3.88 13.78 -13.78
CA THR A 7 3.06 13.62 -12.56
C THR A 7 2.94 12.15 -12.16
N LEU A 8 2.71 11.25 -13.12
CA LEU A 8 2.61 9.82 -12.86
C LEU A 8 3.95 9.22 -12.40
N THR A 9 5.08 9.60 -13.01
CA THR A 9 6.42 9.19 -12.57
C THR A 9 6.71 9.64 -11.14
N CYS A 10 6.37 10.89 -10.80
CA CYS A 10 6.54 11.40 -9.44
C CYS A 10 5.67 10.61 -8.44
N PHE A 11 4.42 10.34 -8.82
CA PHE A 11 3.49 9.55 -8.03
C PHE A 11 4.02 8.14 -7.76
N THR A 12 4.42 7.40 -8.80
CA THR A 12 4.91 6.03 -8.65
C THR A 12 6.21 5.96 -7.88
N LEU A 13 7.09 6.95 -8.04
CA LEU A 13 8.34 7.02 -7.29
C LEU A 13 8.07 7.28 -5.81
N LEU A 14 7.21 8.25 -5.49
CA LEU A 14 6.87 8.59 -4.12
C LEU A 14 6.19 7.42 -3.41
N TRP A 15 5.17 6.83 -4.04
CA TRP A 15 4.46 5.68 -3.48
C TRP A 15 5.33 4.44 -3.40
N GLY A 16 6.12 4.16 -4.43
CA GLY A 16 7.08 3.07 -4.43
C GLY A 16 8.05 3.17 -3.26
N ALA A 17 8.66 4.34 -3.06
CA ALA A 17 9.57 4.60 -1.94
C ALA A 17 8.88 4.51 -0.58
N THR A 18 7.66 5.03 -0.43
CA THR A 18 6.90 4.93 0.82
C THR A 18 6.59 3.47 1.18
N TYR A 19 6.04 2.69 0.25
CA TYR A 19 5.72 1.28 0.49
C TYR A 19 6.97 0.44 0.77
N LEU A 20 8.05 0.64 0.01
CA LEU A 20 9.32 -0.07 0.26
C LEU A 20 9.97 0.33 1.58
N GLY A 21 10.00 1.62 1.91
CA GLY A 21 10.60 2.11 3.15
C GLY A 21 9.87 1.57 4.37
N ILE A 22 8.53 1.66 4.37
CA ILE A 22 7.69 1.15 5.46
C ILE A 22 7.77 -0.38 5.54
N GLY A 23 7.70 -1.06 4.40
CA GLY A 23 7.80 -2.52 4.35
C GLY A 23 9.15 -3.02 4.86
N GLY A 24 10.25 -2.40 4.42
CA GLY A 24 11.60 -2.69 4.88
C GLY A 24 11.77 -2.48 6.38
N LEU A 25 11.23 -1.38 6.92
CA LEU A 25 11.23 -1.13 8.36
C LEU A 25 10.50 -2.22 9.15
N GLN A 26 9.32 -2.66 8.70
CA GLN A 26 8.59 -3.76 9.34
C GLN A 26 9.35 -5.08 9.32
N VAL A 27 9.97 -5.43 8.18
CA VAL A 27 10.78 -6.65 8.06
C VAL A 27 11.97 -6.58 9.00
N MET A 28 12.73 -5.48 8.99
CA MET A 28 13.91 -5.32 9.83
C MET A 28 13.56 -5.37 11.33
N LYS A 29 12.43 -4.78 11.75
CA LYS A 29 11.94 -4.92 13.13
C LYS A 29 11.47 -6.34 13.42
N GLY A 30 10.76 -6.98 12.49
CA GLY A 30 10.24 -8.34 12.63
C GLY A 30 11.32 -9.42 12.68
N THR A 31 12.47 -9.20 12.06
CA THR A 31 13.63 -10.11 12.11
C THR A 31 14.58 -9.81 13.27
N GLY A 32 14.33 -8.75 14.05
CA GLY A 32 15.19 -8.33 15.15
C GLY A 32 16.47 -7.61 14.71
N LEU A 33 16.58 -7.21 13.44
CA LEU A 33 17.70 -6.40 12.93
C LEU A 33 17.66 -4.96 13.44
N LEU A 34 16.46 -4.45 13.76
CA LEU A 34 16.26 -3.16 14.39
C LEU A 34 15.68 -3.33 15.81
N PRO A 35 16.06 -2.47 16.77
CA PRO A 35 15.45 -2.46 18.09
C PRO A 35 13.93 -2.29 18.00
N TYR A 36 13.20 -2.91 18.94
CA TYR A 36 11.74 -2.78 19.00
C TYR A 36 11.27 -1.31 19.12
N ASP A 37 12.04 -0.51 19.86
CA ASP A 37 11.80 0.91 20.12
C ASP A 37 12.29 1.83 18.97
N PHE A 38 12.91 1.27 17.94
CA PHE A 38 13.31 2.02 16.76
C PHE A 38 12.05 2.41 15.97
N ILE A 39 11.55 3.61 16.27
CA ILE A 39 10.24 4.17 15.87
C ILE A 39 9.07 3.43 16.52
N SER A 40 8.06 4.17 16.98
CA SER A 40 6.89 3.65 17.71
C SER A 40 6.35 2.36 17.11
N ALA A 41 6.33 1.29 17.91
CA ALA A 41 5.81 -0.02 17.52
C ALA A 41 4.32 0.01 17.15
N SER A 42 3.59 1.03 17.62
CA SER A 42 2.20 1.23 17.22
C SER A 42 2.05 1.74 15.79
N LEU A 43 3.02 2.49 15.26
CA LEU A 43 3.00 2.98 13.87
C LEU A 43 3.62 1.98 12.91
N PHE A 44 4.66 1.26 13.37
CA PHE A 44 5.37 0.25 12.60
C PHE A 44 5.52 -1.01 13.46
N PRO A 45 4.47 -1.85 13.50
CA PRO A 45 4.53 -3.11 14.21
C PRO A 45 5.58 -4.03 13.57
N PRO A 46 6.36 -4.79 14.36
CA PRO A 46 7.28 -5.79 13.84
C PRO A 46 6.47 -6.92 13.17
N GLU A 47 6.44 -6.93 11.83
CA GLU A 47 5.67 -7.90 11.06
C GLU A 47 6.38 -8.22 9.74
N VAL A 48 7.01 -9.39 9.66
CA VAL A 48 7.78 -9.78 8.47
C VAL A 48 6.88 -9.98 7.25
N ALA A 49 5.76 -10.69 7.41
CA ALA A 49 4.86 -10.99 6.30
C ALA A 49 4.22 -9.71 5.72
N GLY A 50 3.68 -8.85 6.58
CA GLY A 50 3.17 -7.54 6.20
C GLY A 50 4.24 -6.67 5.53
N GLY A 51 5.44 -6.62 6.12
CA GLY A 51 6.54 -5.85 5.56
C GLY A 51 6.96 -6.28 4.16
N LEU A 52 7.00 -7.60 3.90
CA LEU A 52 7.28 -8.15 2.56
C LEU A 52 6.17 -7.81 1.56
N VAL A 53 4.90 -7.88 1.98
CA VAL A 53 3.77 -7.46 1.15
C VAL A 53 3.91 -5.99 0.74
N LEU A 54 4.20 -5.11 1.70
CA LEU A 54 4.45 -3.69 1.44
C LEU A 54 5.63 -3.49 0.47
N ALA A 55 6.71 -4.27 0.63
CA ALA A 55 7.85 -4.21 -0.29
C ALA A 55 7.48 -4.62 -1.72
N ILE A 56 6.64 -5.64 -1.91
CA ILE A 56 6.15 -6.06 -3.23
C ILE A 56 5.32 -4.94 -3.87
N VAL A 57 4.39 -4.34 -3.12
CA VAL A 57 3.59 -3.20 -3.61
C VAL A 57 4.51 -2.03 -4.00
N GLY A 58 5.51 -1.73 -3.18
CA GLY A 58 6.50 -0.68 -3.47
C GLY A 58 7.31 -0.97 -4.74
N ALA A 59 7.75 -2.21 -4.93
CA ALA A 59 8.47 -2.63 -6.13
C ALA A 59 7.63 -2.48 -7.40
N VAL A 60 6.33 -2.82 -7.36
CA VAL A 60 5.41 -2.64 -8.49
C VAL A 60 5.30 -1.16 -8.89
N TYR A 61 5.14 -0.26 -7.92
CA TYR A 61 5.13 1.18 -8.20
C TYR A 61 6.48 1.65 -8.77
N LEU A 62 7.61 1.27 -8.18
CA LEU A 62 8.92 1.65 -8.71
C LEU A 62 9.16 1.14 -10.13
N HIS A 63 8.66 -0.05 -10.47
CA HIS A 63 8.73 -0.56 -11.83
C HIS A 63 7.96 0.33 -12.81
N GLY A 64 6.81 0.87 -12.40
CA GLY A 64 6.09 1.89 -13.17
C GLY A 64 6.93 3.13 -13.46
N THR A 65 7.68 3.63 -12.47
CA THR A 65 8.60 4.77 -12.64
C THR A 65 9.68 4.48 -13.70
N VAL A 66 10.26 3.28 -13.65
CA VAL A 66 11.29 2.85 -14.62
C VAL A 66 10.70 2.75 -16.03
N GLU A 67 9.45 2.32 -16.14
CA GLU A 67 8.81 2.16 -17.45
C GLU A 67 8.39 3.50 -18.05
N PHE A 68 7.98 4.47 -17.23
CA PHE A 68 7.78 5.84 -17.67
C PHE A 68 9.06 6.54 -18.11
N SER A 69 10.22 6.26 -17.48
CA SER A 69 11.49 6.86 -17.90
C SER A 69 11.99 6.35 -19.26
N LYS A 70 11.55 5.16 -19.67
CA LYS A 70 11.77 4.59 -21.01
C LYS A 70 10.76 5.09 -22.07
N GLY A 71 9.78 5.90 -21.69
CA GLY A 71 8.73 6.37 -22.59
C GLY A 71 7.68 5.32 -22.98
N SER A 72 7.61 4.21 -22.23
CA SER A 72 6.69 3.11 -22.52
C SER A 72 5.29 3.38 -21.94
N PHE A 73 4.26 3.05 -22.73
CA PHE A 73 2.85 3.15 -22.29
C PHE A 73 2.52 2.16 -21.17
N GLU A 74 3.33 1.12 -20.97
CA GLU A 74 3.15 0.11 -19.93
C GLU A 74 3.27 0.70 -18.51
N GLY A 75 3.92 1.86 -18.34
CA GLY A 75 4.00 2.53 -17.04
C GLY A 75 2.64 2.79 -16.38
N LYS A 76 1.60 3.10 -17.19
CA LYS A 76 0.23 3.29 -16.69
C LYS A 76 -0.36 2.00 -16.12
N ALA A 77 -0.04 0.84 -16.70
CA ALA A 77 -0.51 -0.45 -16.19
C ALA A 77 0.08 -0.74 -14.80
N TYR A 78 1.38 -0.49 -14.60
CA TYR A 78 2.01 -0.67 -13.29
C TYR A 78 1.44 0.25 -12.21
N VAL A 79 1.07 1.49 -12.56
CA VAL A 79 0.36 2.40 -11.62
C VAL A 79 -0.95 1.75 -11.16
N TYR A 80 -1.75 1.25 -12.11
CA TYR A 80 -3.03 0.62 -11.81
C TYR A 80 -2.87 -0.64 -10.97
N VAL A 81 -1.94 -1.52 -11.33
CA VAL A 81 -1.63 -2.73 -10.55
C VAL A 81 -1.18 -2.35 -9.13
N GLY A 82 -0.33 -1.33 -8.98
CA GLY A 82 0.08 -0.80 -7.69
C GLY A 82 -1.13 -0.37 -6.85
N ILE A 83 -2.05 0.40 -7.42
CA ILE A 83 -3.27 0.85 -6.73
C ILE A 83 -4.14 -0.34 -6.34
N VAL A 84 -4.36 -1.29 -7.24
CA VAL A 84 -5.17 -2.49 -6.96
C VAL A 84 -4.55 -3.32 -5.84
N LEU A 85 -3.23 -3.53 -5.84
CA LEU A 85 -2.56 -4.25 -4.75
C LEU A 85 -2.64 -3.49 -3.43
N SER A 86 -2.43 -2.17 -3.44
CA SER A 86 -2.62 -1.31 -2.26
C SER A 86 -4.02 -1.43 -1.66
N LEU A 87 -5.04 -1.42 -2.51
CA LEU A 87 -6.45 -1.57 -2.09
C LEU A 87 -6.74 -2.98 -1.58
N LEU A 88 -6.26 -4.00 -2.28
CA LEU A 88 -6.44 -5.40 -1.90
C LEU A 88 -5.89 -5.65 -0.50
N PHE A 89 -4.63 -5.28 -0.25
CA PHE A 89 -4.03 -5.46 1.06
C PHE A 89 -4.62 -4.52 2.11
N GLY A 90 -4.97 -3.29 1.75
CA GLY A 90 -5.72 -2.39 2.64
C GLY A 90 -7.04 -3.00 3.12
N ALA A 91 -7.81 -3.61 2.22
CA ALA A 91 -9.06 -4.28 2.54
C ALA A 91 -8.85 -5.55 3.37
N LEU A 92 -7.83 -6.36 3.06
CA LEU A 92 -7.47 -7.53 3.86
C LEU A 92 -7.12 -7.12 5.30
N TYR A 93 -6.31 -6.09 5.47
CA TYR A 93 -5.93 -5.60 6.78
C TYR A 93 -7.08 -4.89 7.52
N LEU A 94 -8.04 -4.29 6.80
CA LEU A 94 -9.27 -3.79 7.39
C LEU A 94 -10.11 -4.94 7.97
N LEU A 95 -10.24 -6.04 7.23
CA LEU A 95 -10.98 -7.21 7.68
C LEU A 95 -10.30 -7.84 8.90
N THR A 96 -8.96 -7.96 8.89
CA THR A 96 -8.18 -8.42 10.04
C THR A 96 -8.39 -7.52 11.26
N PHE A 97 -8.37 -6.20 11.06
CA PHE A 97 -8.62 -5.25 12.15
C PHE A 97 -10.02 -5.41 12.74
N ILE A 98 -11.04 -5.60 11.91
CA ILE A 98 -12.41 -5.85 12.37
C ILE A 98 -12.48 -7.18 13.14
N ALA A 99 -11.82 -8.23 12.64
CA ALA A 99 -11.74 -9.51 13.33
C ALA A 99 -11.08 -9.37 14.71
N ASP A 100 -9.99 -8.60 14.80
CA ASP A 100 -9.30 -8.31 16.06
C ASP A 100 -10.20 -7.54 17.03
N VAL A 101 -10.97 -6.56 16.55
CA VAL A 101 -11.96 -5.82 17.37
C VAL A 101 -13.03 -6.78 17.92
N VAL A 102 -13.57 -7.67 17.08
CA VAL A 102 -14.58 -8.66 17.50
C VAL A 102 -14.00 -9.61 18.54
N ASN A 103 -12.79 -10.12 18.32
CA ASN A 103 -12.10 -11.00 19.26
C ASN A 103 -11.86 -10.30 20.61
N ALA A 104 -11.41 -9.05 20.60
CA ALA A 104 -11.08 -8.30 21.81
C ALA A 104 -12.32 -7.81 22.60
N ARG A 105 -13.41 -7.46 21.91
CA ARG A 105 -14.56 -6.78 22.55
C ARG A 105 -15.82 -7.64 22.68
N VAL A 106 -16.05 -8.56 21.76
CA VAL A 106 -17.28 -9.36 21.73
C VAL A 106 -17.03 -10.75 22.32
N LEU A 107 -15.94 -11.38 21.89
CA LEU A 107 -15.61 -12.76 22.29
C LEU A 107 -14.75 -12.81 23.56
N SER A 108 -14.11 -11.69 23.93
CA SER A 108 -13.14 -11.61 25.03
C SER A 108 -12.12 -12.76 24.97
N ALA A 109 -11.60 -13.00 23.76
CA ALA A 109 -10.71 -14.12 23.48
C ALA A 109 -9.38 -13.96 24.22
N ASP A 110 -8.86 -15.08 24.74
CA ASP A 110 -7.54 -15.13 25.37
C ASP A 110 -6.46 -14.63 24.39
N GLY A 111 -5.56 -13.78 24.87
CA GLY A 111 -4.49 -13.19 24.06
C GLY A 111 -4.78 -11.78 23.51
N PHE A 112 -5.98 -11.23 23.72
CA PHE A 112 -6.32 -9.85 23.35
C PHE A 112 -6.29 -8.85 24.53
N GLU A 113 -5.81 -9.27 25.70
CA GLU A 113 -5.81 -8.44 26.93
C GLU A 113 -5.03 -7.14 26.80
N GLN A 114 -3.90 -7.19 26.08
CA GLN A 114 -3.04 -6.02 25.82
C GLN A 114 -3.31 -5.39 24.45
N TRP A 115 -4.25 -5.94 23.67
CA TRP A 115 -4.56 -5.42 22.35
C TRP A 115 -5.29 -4.07 22.48
N THR A 116 -4.78 -3.09 21.77
CA THR A 116 -5.38 -1.76 21.66
C THR A 116 -5.76 -1.47 20.22
N LEU A 117 -6.69 -0.54 20.01
CA LEU A 117 -7.03 -0.07 18.66
C LEU A 117 -5.79 0.44 17.92
N LEU A 118 -4.88 1.10 18.62
CA LEU A 118 -3.67 1.68 18.04
C LEU A 118 -2.66 0.60 17.61
N SER A 119 -2.55 -0.50 18.36
CA SER A 119 -1.70 -1.64 17.98
C SER A 119 -2.28 -2.49 16.85
N GLY A 120 -3.60 -2.44 16.63
CA GLY A 120 -4.27 -3.17 15.55
C GLY A 120 -4.18 -2.48 14.18
N ILE A 121 -3.88 -1.17 14.14
CA ILE A 121 -3.80 -0.43 12.88
C ILE A 121 -2.46 -0.72 12.20
N LYS A 122 -2.53 -1.43 11.08
CA LYS A 122 -1.34 -1.84 10.33
C LYS A 122 -1.05 -0.90 9.15
N PRO A 123 0.22 -0.72 8.77
CA PRO A 123 0.57 0.20 7.68
C PRO A 123 -0.08 -0.03 6.33
N ALA A 124 -0.29 -1.28 5.94
CA ALA A 124 -1.02 -1.58 4.73
C ALA A 124 -2.48 -1.07 4.76
N LEU A 125 -3.12 -0.99 5.92
CA LEU A 125 -4.48 -0.45 6.07
C LEU A 125 -4.52 1.05 5.73
N TYR A 126 -3.71 1.87 6.41
CA TYR A 126 -3.76 3.31 6.17
C TYR A 126 -3.21 3.70 4.79
N LEU A 127 -2.17 3.01 4.29
CA LEU A 127 -1.67 3.27 2.93
C LEU A 127 -2.68 2.83 1.86
N GLY A 128 -3.40 1.74 2.08
CA GLY A 128 -4.48 1.30 1.20
C GLY A 128 -5.63 2.31 1.17
N LEU A 129 -6.04 2.85 2.33
CA LEU A 129 -7.07 3.91 2.40
C LEU A 129 -6.62 5.20 1.71
N ILE A 130 -5.37 5.62 1.87
CA ILE A 130 -4.84 6.79 1.15
C ILE A 130 -4.79 6.50 -0.36
N SER A 131 -4.44 5.28 -0.77
CA SER A 131 -4.45 4.88 -2.18
C SER A 131 -5.87 4.94 -2.77
N LEU A 132 -6.89 4.59 -1.98
CA LEU A 132 -8.30 4.77 -2.36
C LEU A 132 -8.68 6.23 -2.53
N ALA A 133 -8.26 7.09 -1.59
CA ALA A 133 -8.52 8.53 -1.66
C ALA A 133 -7.86 9.14 -2.90
N VAL A 134 -6.64 8.74 -3.24
CA VAL A 134 -5.97 9.14 -4.48
C VAL A 134 -6.74 8.67 -5.71
N TYR A 135 -7.12 7.39 -5.77
CA TYR A 135 -7.82 6.83 -6.93
C TYR A 135 -9.16 7.55 -7.18
N THR A 136 -9.92 7.79 -6.12
CA THR A 136 -11.21 8.48 -6.19
C THR A 136 -11.06 9.97 -6.53
N ALA A 137 -10.07 10.67 -5.98
CA ALA A 137 -9.78 12.06 -6.31
C ALA A 137 -9.21 12.26 -7.72
N GLY A 138 -8.41 11.30 -8.20
CA GLY A 138 -7.76 11.32 -9.52
C GLY A 138 -8.56 10.65 -10.64
N GLY A 139 -9.84 10.31 -10.42
CA GLY A 139 -10.64 9.43 -11.29
C GLY A 139 -10.76 9.82 -12.77
N LYS A 140 -10.36 11.04 -13.17
CA LYS A 140 -10.29 11.45 -14.58
C LYS A 140 -8.95 11.13 -15.24
N THR A 141 -7.85 11.09 -14.48
CA THR A 141 -6.49 10.84 -14.98
C THR A 141 -6.18 9.35 -15.13
N PHE A 142 -6.88 8.49 -14.40
CA PHE A 142 -6.66 7.04 -14.36
C PHE A 142 -7.68 6.21 -15.14
N ARG A 143 -8.69 6.84 -15.77
CA ARG A 143 -9.56 6.12 -16.72
C ARG A 143 -8.72 5.77 -17.94
N LEU A 144 -8.49 4.47 -18.13
CA LEU A 144 -8.12 3.92 -19.42
C LEU A 144 -9.20 4.42 -20.38
N GLN A 145 -8.83 5.29 -21.30
CA GLN A 145 -9.74 5.84 -22.29
C GLN A 145 -10.40 4.65 -22.98
N ASP A 146 -11.72 4.54 -22.83
CA ASP A 146 -12.53 3.55 -23.51
C ASP A 146 -12.14 3.58 -24.99
N SER A 147 -11.97 2.40 -25.57
CA SER A 147 -11.74 2.20 -27.00
C SER A 147 -12.92 2.78 -27.78
N GLU A 148 -12.87 4.09 -28.06
CA GLU A 148 -13.66 4.71 -29.12
C GLU A 148 -12.96 4.38 -30.44
N GLY A 149 -13.52 3.44 -31.19
CA GLY A 149 -13.08 3.18 -32.56
C GLY A 149 -13.36 1.79 -33.12
N ILE A 150 -14.56 1.23 -32.92
CA ILE A 150 -15.11 0.28 -33.90
C ILE A 150 -16.44 0.86 -34.38
N THR A 151 -16.34 1.79 -35.32
CA THR A 151 -17.38 2.02 -36.32
C THR A 151 -17.00 1.18 -37.55
N GLU A 152 -17.70 0.08 -37.75
CA GLU A 152 -18.01 -0.46 -39.08
C GLU A 152 -19.51 -0.80 -39.11
#